data_AF-A0ABD5MXW4-F1
#
_entry.id   AF-A0ABD5MXW4-F1
#
_cell.length_a   1.000
_cell.length_b   1.000
_cell.length_c   1.000
_cell.angle_alpha   90.00
_cell.angle_beta   90.00
_cell.angle_gamma   90.00
#
_symmetry.space_group_name_H-M   'P 1'
#
loop_
_entity.id
_entity.type
_entity.pdbx_description
1 polymer ?
#
loop_
_entity_poly.entity_id
_entity_poly.type
_entity_poly.pdbx_seq_one_letter_code
_entity_poly.pdbx_strand_id
1 'polypeptide(L)'
;MKPKSISLLLMMLFTLSSCQAMCNNDVYDPGEECDGIDFNDATCQSRGFDDGPLLCDDNCMIDDSHCTKCGNGVCEDVCPACVPERACRIKCKVENCSADCRIIASCVDSDGNDPSTKGTVTITYHSGEVKKVTDQCRFAHSYNPHMVTEYICNDSAVGGFSQIEIDCRDTNPDSSCYGTETDEYGNLLPLGYCQEDNNKLFGICEPLVRSSGVDVEQAFRIEGELGVKRHREWINLCQVLSDPFTPMPYYKSLIDDIISNAELQGIEIMGMEDGNYCGWLSGSDNIYVLPDRGTPEYGQFLIKWEQSWETLAITFPKIKYWEVINEPIIMGIKYVPLDTKIKMFCDMLFYAKRGIKSGNPQAKVVMGGLFKTSKLRSIYECISKEGSFADCGTYSDSTDPDDYFDIAAWHPYLWNEGPTITNFVNPNIAIHNVMMEYGDEQKPVFITEYGFNDEYIGSQELIAQYLESTYSLTSEYLPFVETFFWFKLYEEVGASDPEKFGIIYGHTTENPFEWKTAAFKYQEMSQS
;
A
#
# COMPACT_ATOMS: atom_id res chain seq x y z
N MET A 1 65.12 21.50 -57.00
CA MET A 1 65.37 21.61 -55.55
C MET A 1 64.04 21.75 -54.82
N LYS A 2 63.94 21.36 -53.55
CA LYS A 2 62.65 21.25 -52.80
C LYS A 2 61.93 22.61 -52.67
N PRO A 3 60.59 22.66 -52.77
CA PRO A 3 59.81 23.87 -52.48
C PRO A 3 59.55 24.04 -50.98
N LYS A 4 59.32 25.29 -50.54
CA LYS A 4 58.60 25.60 -49.29
C LYS A 4 57.60 26.73 -49.53
N SER A 5 56.50 26.67 -48.78
CA SER A 5 55.19 27.17 -49.21
C SER A 5 54.99 28.68 -49.06
N ILE A 6 54.11 29.18 -49.95
CA ILE A 6 53.26 30.35 -49.76
C ILE A 6 52.53 30.25 -48.41
N SER A 7 52.34 31.38 -47.72
CA SER A 7 51.23 31.55 -46.78
C SER A 7 50.46 32.81 -47.17
N LEU A 8 49.19 32.60 -47.52
CA LEU A 8 48.26 33.61 -48.00
C LEU A 8 47.30 33.91 -46.84
N LEU A 9 47.56 34.94 -46.04
CA LEU A 9 46.63 35.33 -44.97
C LEU A 9 45.46 36.12 -45.56
N LEU A 10 44.54 35.38 -46.18
CA LEU A 10 43.25 35.91 -46.60
C LEU A 10 42.45 36.24 -45.34
N MET A 11 42.31 37.53 -45.00
CA MET A 11 41.32 37.98 -44.02
C MET A 11 39.92 37.74 -44.60
N MET A 12 39.42 36.51 -44.46
CA MET A 12 37.98 36.29 -44.43
C MET A 12 37.46 36.96 -43.17
N LEU A 13 36.88 38.14 -43.34
CA LEU A 13 35.85 38.64 -42.44
C LEU A 13 34.67 37.67 -42.52
N PHE A 14 34.77 36.56 -41.80
CA PHE A 14 33.59 35.92 -41.27
C PHE A 14 32.87 37.00 -40.48
N THR A 15 31.61 37.22 -40.83
CA THR A 15 30.69 37.91 -39.95
C THR A 15 30.80 37.26 -38.59
N LEU A 16 31.09 38.05 -37.55
CA LEU A 16 30.69 37.71 -36.20
C LEU A 16 29.16 37.62 -36.24
N SER A 17 28.65 36.44 -36.59
CA SER A 17 27.38 36.00 -36.07
C SER A 17 27.58 36.08 -34.57
N SER A 18 26.83 36.98 -33.92
CA SER A 18 26.65 36.90 -32.49
C SER A 18 26.34 35.44 -32.16
N CYS A 19 27.14 34.85 -31.27
CA CYS A 19 26.60 33.83 -30.40
C CYS A 19 25.50 34.58 -29.63
N GLN A 20 24.27 34.46 -30.10
CA GLN A 20 23.14 34.88 -29.28
C GLN A 20 23.09 33.85 -28.18
N ALA A 21 23.37 34.28 -26.95
CA ALA A 21 23.07 33.50 -25.77
C ALA A 21 21.62 33.03 -25.90
N MET A 22 21.40 31.72 -25.87
CA MET A 22 20.10 31.12 -26.12
C MET A 22 19.58 30.52 -24.82
N CYS A 23 18.93 31.32 -24.00
CA CYS A 23 18.45 30.86 -22.71
C CYS A 23 17.64 29.54 -22.78
N ASN A 24 17.87 28.67 -21.78
CA ASN A 24 17.32 27.32 -21.66
C ASN A 24 17.84 26.36 -22.75
N ASN A 25 19.17 26.34 -22.94
CA ASN A 25 19.87 25.42 -23.85
C ASN A 25 20.75 24.36 -23.15
N ASP A 26 20.76 24.32 -21.81
CA ASP A 26 21.60 23.51 -20.93
C ASP A 26 23.12 23.82 -21.01
N VAL A 27 23.51 25.00 -21.51
CA VAL A 27 24.91 25.48 -21.61
C VAL A 27 25.02 26.96 -21.24
N TYR A 28 25.67 27.21 -20.10
CA TYR A 28 25.97 28.56 -19.58
C TYR A 28 26.75 29.43 -20.59
N ASP A 29 26.07 30.38 -21.24
CA ASP A 29 26.66 31.29 -22.22
C ASP A 29 27.21 32.59 -21.54
N PRO A 30 28.22 33.27 -22.12
CA PRO A 30 28.82 34.47 -21.51
C PRO A 30 27.88 35.68 -21.42
N GLY A 31 27.14 35.78 -20.31
CA GLY A 31 26.22 36.88 -20.02
C GLY A 31 24.98 36.49 -19.20
N GLU A 32 24.75 35.18 -19.02
CA GLU A 32 23.62 34.61 -18.29
C GLU A 32 23.93 34.47 -16.79
N GLU A 33 22.92 34.50 -15.91
CA GLU A 33 23.06 34.17 -14.48
C GLU A 33 22.72 32.69 -14.17
N CYS A 34 21.95 32.04 -15.04
CA CYS A 34 21.52 30.64 -14.96
C CYS A 34 21.14 30.12 -16.36
N ASP A 35 20.99 28.81 -16.52
CA ASP A 35 20.30 28.20 -17.67
C ASP A 35 19.51 26.97 -17.19
N GLY A 36 18.19 26.95 -17.44
CA GLY A 36 17.31 25.86 -17.01
C GLY A 36 17.28 25.67 -15.48
N ILE A 37 17.92 24.58 -15.01
CA ILE A 37 18.09 24.26 -13.58
C ILE A 37 19.54 24.43 -13.09
N ASP A 38 20.47 24.86 -13.95
CA ASP A 38 21.83 25.20 -13.56
C ASP A 38 21.92 26.67 -13.14
N PHE A 39 22.23 26.88 -11.87
CA PHE A 39 22.35 28.19 -11.24
C PHE A 39 23.80 28.56 -10.91
N ASN A 40 24.80 27.82 -11.41
CA ASN A 40 26.24 28.07 -11.17
C ASN A 40 26.56 28.23 -9.67
N ASP A 41 26.20 27.20 -8.88
CA ASP A 41 26.25 27.14 -7.42
C ASP A 41 25.43 28.22 -6.66
N ALA A 42 24.61 29.04 -7.34
CA ALA A 42 23.71 29.96 -6.66
C ALA A 42 22.53 29.23 -6.01
N THR A 43 22.13 29.69 -4.83
CA THR A 43 20.97 29.21 -4.08
C THR A 43 20.24 30.39 -3.45
N CYS A 44 19.01 30.19 -2.95
CA CYS A 44 18.34 31.19 -2.14
C CYS A 44 19.22 31.68 -0.96
N GLN A 45 20.00 30.78 -0.35
CA GLN A 45 20.95 31.14 0.72
C GLN A 45 22.12 32.00 0.24
N SER A 46 22.70 31.72 -0.94
CA SER A 46 23.79 32.56 -1.46
C SER A 46 23.31 33.96 -1.89
N ARG A 47 22.02 34.10 -2.21
CA ARG A 47 21.33 35.39 -2.49
C ARG A 47 20.76 36.06 -1.23
N GLY A 48 20.96 35.49 -0.04
CA GLY A 48 20.63 36.11 1.24
C GLY A 48 19.18 35.91 1.70
N PHE A 49 18.57 34.78 1.33
CA PHE A 49 17.31 34.24 1.85
C PHE A 49 17.59 32.97 2.67
N ASP A 50 16.58 32.37 3.30
CA ASP A 50 16.80 31.22 4.19
C ASP A 50 16.54 29.87 3.50
N ASP A 51 15.49 29.79 2.66
CA ASP A 51 15.08 28.56 1.97
C ASP A 51 14.29 28.86 0.69
N GLY A 52 13.99 27.83 -0.11
CA GLY A 52 13.16 27.91 -1.34
C GLY A 52 13.92 27.55 -2.63
N PRO A 53 13.20 27.33 -3.75
CA PRO A 53 13.81 27.13 -5.06
C PRO A 53 14.16 28.46 -5.74
N LEU A 54 15.27 28.46 -6.49
CA LEU A 54 15.49 29.45 -7.55
C LEU A 54 14.80 28.99 -8.83
N LEU A 55 14.39 29.95 -9.66
CA LEU A 55 13.96 29.71 -11.05
C LEU A 55 14.87 30.50 -12.00
N CYS A 56 14.99 30.02 -13.24
CA CYS A 56 15.64 30.77 -14.31
C CYS A 56 14.58 31.37 -15.23
N ASP A 57 14.61 32.68 -15.47
CA ASP A 57 13.61 33.36 -16.31
C ASP A 57 13.93 33.25 -17.81
N ASP A 58 12.99 33.63 -18.68
CA ASP A 58 13.17 33.62 -20.14
C ASP A 58 14.29 34.56 -20.65
N ASN A 59 14.91 35.36 -19.77
CA ASN A 59 16.05 36.24 -20.06
C ASN A 59 17.37 35.68 -19.48
N CYS A 60 17.35 34.47 -18.90
CA CYS A 60 18.44 33.83 -18.16
C CYS A 60 18.99 34.65 -17.00
N MET A 61 18.07 35.34 -16.31
CA MET A 61 18.28 35.95 -15.01
C MET A 61 17.72 35.03 -13.93
N ILE A 62 18.40 34.98 -12.78
CA ILE A 62 17.89 34.24 -11.62
C ILE A 62 16.68 34.98 -11.04
N ASP A 63 15.54 34.29 -10.98
CA ASP A 63 14.36 34.71 -10.23
C ASP A 63 14.42 34.10 -8.81
N ASP A 64 14.56 35.00 -7.83
CA ASP A 64 14.58 34.69 -6.40
C ASP A 64 13.23 35.01 -5.70
N SER A 65 12.16 35.27 -6.44
CA SER A 65 10.81 35.53 -5.87
C SER A 65 10.17 34.33 -5.17
N HIS A 66 10.68 33.12 -5.43
CA HIS A 66 10.29 31.89 -4.76
C HIS A 66 11.17 31.55 -3.54
N CYS A 67 12.19 32.37 -3.24
CA CYS A 67 12.96 32.29 -2.01
C CYS A 67 12.23 32.93 -0.83
N THR A 68 12.28 32.27 0.32
CA THR A 68 11.57 32.66 1.55
C THR A 68 12.52 33.18 2.63
N LYS A 69 12.01 34.04 3.53
CA LYS A 69 12.77 34.56 4.68
C LYS A 69 12.10 34.22 6.00
N CYS A 70 12.75 33.41 6.80
CA CYS A 70 12.28 33.01 8.12
C CYS A 70 12.30 34.20 9.09
N GLY A 71 11.25 34.35 9.90
CA GLY A 71 11.18 35.38 10.94
C GLY A 71 10.90 36.81 10.44
N ASN A 72 10.54 37.01 9.16
CA ASN A 72 10.13 38.32 8.64
C ASN A 72 8.72 38.77 9.08
N GLY A 73 7.91 37.86 9.66
CA GLY A 73 6.56 38.13 10.16
C GLY A 73 5.44 37.98 9.13
N VAL A 74 5.71 37.37 7.97
CA VAL A 74 4.74 37.10 6.90
C VAL A 74 4.59 35.59 6.71
N CYS A 75 3.37 35.11 6.43
CA CYS A 75 3.16 33.76 5.91
C CYS A 75 3.19 33.82 4.38
N GLU A 76 4.19 33.19 3.78
CA GLU A 76 4.45 33.24 2.33
C GLU A 76 4.01 31.92 1.69
N ASP A 77 2.80 31.90 1.12
CA ASP A 77 2.24 30.73 0.43
C ASP A 77 2.90 30.52 -0.94
N VAL A 78 3.94 29.67 -0.98
CA VAL A 78 4.56 29.20 -2.23
C VAL A 78 4.58 27.67 -2.26
N CYS A 79 3.49 27.08 -2.72
CA CYS A 79 3.42 25.65 -3.07
C CYS A 79 3.55 25.55 -4.60
N PRO A 80 4.59 24.89 -5.15
CA PRO A 80 4.71 24.71 -6.60
C PRO A 80 3.56 23.84 -7.11
N ALA A 81 2.85 24.34 -8.12
CA ALA A 81 1.60 23.76 -8.59
C ALA A 81 1.81 22.44 -9.36
N CYS A 82 1.84 21.31 -8.63
CA CYS A 82 1.42 19.97 -9.09
C CYS A 82 1.57 18.92 -7.96
N VAL A 83 0.68 18.96 -6.96
CA VAL A 83 0.54 17.85 -5.98
C VAL A 83 -0.94 17.70 -5.58
N PRO A 84 -1.49 16.48 -5.52
CA PRO A 84 -2.79 16.25 -4.89
C PRO A 84 -2.75 16.63 -3.40
N GLU A 85 -3.86 17.16 -2.88
CA GLU A 85 -3.94 17.77 -1.55
C GLU A 85 -3.62 16.79 -0.40
N ARG A 86 -2.38 16.84 0.13
CA ARG A 86 -2.00 16.49 1.54
C ARG A 86 -0.50 16.68 1.91
N ALA A 87 0.38 17.08 1.00
CA ALA A 87 1.84 17.01 1.17
C ALA A 87 2.55 18.27 1.72
N CYS A 88 2.00 18.98 2.72
CA CYS A 88 2.72 20.06 3.42
C CYS A 88 3.14 19.64 4.85
N ARG A 89 4.40 19.23 5.02
CA ARG A 89 5.06 19.12 6.34
C ARG A 89 6.47 19.70 6.29
N ILE A 90 6.63 20.93 6.79
CA ILE A 90 7.91 21.63 6.91
C ILE A 90 8.75 21.01 8.04
N LYS A 91 10.06 20.79 7.81
CA LYS A 91 11.06 20.48 8.85
C LYS A 91 12.02 21.66 9.02
N CYS A 92 12.02 22.33 10.18
CA CYS A 92 13.00 23.38 10.50
C CYS A 92 13.82 23.09 11.77
N LYS A 93 15.00 23.73 11.83
CA LYS A 93 16.09 23.61 12.82
C LYS A 93 16.90 24.93 12.80
N VAL A 94 17.44 25.49 13.88
CA VAL A 94 17.43 25.15 15.33
C VAL A 94 17.32 26.47 16.12
N GLU A 95 16.92 26.40 17.39
CA GLU A 95 17.11 27.43 18.45
C GLU A 95 16.30 28.74 18.37
N ASN A 96 15.62 29.04 19.50
CA ASN A 96 14.88 30.28 19.82
C ASN A 96 13.50 30.55 19.18
N CYS A 97 12.78 29.50 18.76
CA CYS A 97 11.31 29.46 18.81
C CYS A 97 10.85 28.08 19.32
N SER A 98 9.84 28.02 20.20
CA SER A 98 9.20 26.74 20.56
C SER A 98 7.99 26.49 19.66
N ALA A 99 7.92 25.30 19.07
CA ALA A 99 7.04 24.98 17.94
C ALA A 99 5.57 24.69 18.32
N ASP A 100 4.98 25.46 19.25
CA ASP A 100 3.62 25.17 19.75
C ASP A 100 2.74 26.37 20.16
N CYS A 101 3.27 27.60 20.26
CA CYS A 101 2.50 28.85 20.55
C CYS A 101 1.33 28.72 21.57
N ARG A 102 1.56 28.10 22.74
CA ARG A 102 0.55 27.94 23.81
C ARG A 102 0.77 28.86 25.01
N ILE A 103 -0.34 29.36 25.56
CA ILE A 103 -0.39 30.10 26.83
C ILE A 103 -0.29 29.12 28.02
N ILE A 104 0.41 29.52 29.07
CA ILE A 104 0.46 28.78 30.34
C ILE A 104 -0.85 28.97 31.10
N ALA A 105 -1.74 27.98 31.05
CA ALA A 105 -2.84 27.82 31.99
C ALA A 105 -2.51 26.68 32.97
N SER A 106 -2.46 26.96 34.26
CA SER A 106 -2.30 25.93 35.29
C SER A 106 -3.67 25.40 35.73
N CYS A 107 -4.10 24.28 35.15
CA CYS A 107 -5.24 23.54 35.66
C CYS A 107 -4.81 22.76 36.92
N VAL A 108 -5.57 22.91 38.01
CA VAL A 108 -5.39 22.12 39.24
C VAL A 108 -6.76 21.55 39.60
N ASP A 109 -6.89 20.24 39.51
CA ASP A 109 -8.01 19.52 40.12
C ASP A 109 -7.98 19.71 41.64
N SER A 110 -9.13 20.01 42.24
CA SER A 110 -9.24 20.25 43.68
C SER A 110 -9.50 18.99 44.50
N ASP A 111 -9.79 17.85 43.86
CA ASP A 111 -10.50 16.74 44.47
C ASP A 111 -9.63 15.47 44.59
N GLY A 112 -8.81 15.17 43.58
CA GLY A 112 -7.78 14.13 43.66
C GLY A 112 -8.31 12.69 43.80
N ASN A 113 -8.86 12.16 42.71
CA ASN A 113 -9.25 10.75 42.53
C ASN A 113 -10.45 10.24 43.36
N ASP A 114 -11.61 10.89 43.28
CA ASP A 114 -12.91 10.26 43.59
C ASP A 114 -13.92 10.46 42.44
N PRO A 115 -14.31 9.39 41.70
CA PRO A 115 -15.25 9.49 40.59
C PRO A 115 -16.73 9.63 41.00
N SER A 116 -17.04 9.80 42.29
CA SER A 116 -18.43 9.83 42.80
C SER A 116 -19.02 11.24 43.01
N THR A 117 -18.24 12.31 42.85
CA THR A 117 -18.70 13.70 43.00
C THR A 117 -18.64 14.51 41.70
N LYS A 118 -19.63 15.40 41.50
CA LYS A 118 -19.63 16.33 40.37
C LYS A 118 -18.49 17.34 40.51
N GLY A 119 -17.41 17.15 39.74
CA GLY A 119 -16.28 18.06 39.68
C GLY A 119 -16.70 19.48 39.26
N THR A 120 -16.01 20.49 39.79
CA THR A 120 -16.17 21.89 39.39
C THR A 120 -14.82 22.50 39.05
N VAL A 121 -14.49 22.55 37.76
CA VAL A 121 -13.22 23.12 37.27
C VAL A 121 -13.21 24.63 37.53
N THR A 122 -12.10 25.10 38.11
CA THR A 122 -11.88 26.52 38.42
C THR A 122 -10.77 27.08 37.55
N ILE A 123 -11.13 27.96 36.61
CA ILE A 123 -10.21 28.61 35.67
C ILE A 123 -9.82 29.98 36.23
N THR A 124 -8.52 30.26 36.33
CA THR A 124 -8.00 31.58 36.74
C THR A 124 -7.27 32.22 35.57
N TYR A 125 -7.71 33.42 35.18
CA TYR A 125 -7.13 34.17 34.06
C TYR A 125 -5.97 35.05 34.52
N HIS A 126 -5.12 35.44 33.57
CA HIS A 126 -3.96 36.31 33.83
C HIS A 126 -4.33 37.72 34.33
N SER A 127 -5.60 38.12 34.20
CA SER A 127 -6.22 39.32 34.77
C SER A 127 -6.56 39.20 36.27
N GLY A 128 -6.47 38.00 36.85
CA GLY A 128 -6.93 37.67 38.20
C GLY A 128 -8.41 37.30 38.29
N GLU A 129 -9.14 37.27 37.17
CA GLU A 129 -10.54 36.79 37.15
C GLU A 129 -10.60 35.26 37.33
N VAL A 130 -11.59 34.78 38.09
CA VAL A 130 -11.77 33.35 38.39
C VAL A 130 -13.18 32.90 38.01
N LYS A 131 -13.30 31.83 37.21
CA LYS A 131 -14.57 31.31 36.71
C LYS A 131 -14.70 29.81 37.00
N LYS A 132 -15.90 29.37 37.38
CA LYS A 132 -16.21 27.97 37.73
C LYS A 132 -17.17 27.35 36.73
N VAL A 133 -16.89 26.10 36.34
CA VAL A 133 -17.69 25.32 35.40
C VAL A 133 -17.99 23.95 36.03
N THR A 134 -19.22 23.46 35.90
CA THR A 134 -19.66 22.19 36.50
C THR A 134 -20.13 21.24 35.41
N ASP A 135 -19.61 20.01 35.40
CA ASP A 135 -20.00 18.99 34.43
C ASP A 135 -21.39 18.37 34.72
N GLN A 136 -22.03 17.83 33.67
CA GLN A 136 -23.36 17.23 33.68
C GLN A 136 -23.39 15.84 32.97
N CYS A 137 -22.35 15.02 33.08
CA CYS A 137 -22.45 13.61 32.70
C CYS A 137 -23.56 12.87 33.49
N ARG A 138 -24.29 11.97 32.82
CA ARG A 138 -25.25 11.03 33.44
C ARG A 138 -24.81 9.60 33.19
N PHE A 139 -24.68 8.81 34.25
CA PHE A 139 -24.41 7.38 34.18
C PHE A 139 -25.69 6.55 33.96
N ALA A 140 -25.54 5.45 33.23
CA ALA A 140 -26.30 4.23 33.46
C ALA A 140 -25.37 3.19 34.13
N HIS A 141 -25.90 2.44 35.09
CA HIS A 141 -25.20 1.41 35.89
C HIS A 141 -24.67 0.25 34.98
N SER A 142 -23.56 -0.47 35.26
CA SER A 142 -22.61 -0.47 36.40
C SER A 142 -21.38 -1.38 36.16
N TYR A 143 -20.29 -1.17 36.91
CA TYR A 143 -19.15 -2.08 37.19
C TYR A 143 -18.16 -2.46 36.06
N ASN A 144 -17.20 -1.57 35.75
CA ASN A 144 -15.78 -1.73 36.14
C ASN A 144 -15.02 -0.40 35.86
N PRO A 145 -13.97 -0.01 36.61
CA PRO A 145 -13.18 1.17 36.30
C PRO A 145 -11.91 0.79 35.53
N HIS A 146 -11.59 1.51 34.44
CA HIS A 146 -10.25 2.02 34.11
C HIS A 146 -10.29 2.80 32.77
N MET A 147 -9.72 4.00 32.78
CA MET A 147 -9.55 4.95 31.66
C MET A 147 -10.83 5.54 31.04
N VAL A 148 -11.07 6.82 31.37
CA VAL A 148 -11.74 7.79 30.48
C VAL A 148 -10.71 8.88 30.16
N THR A 149 -10.54 9.18 28.87
CA THR A 149 -9.75 10.33 28.41
C THR A 149 -10.68 11.53 28.27
N GLU A 150 -10.53 12.54 29.13
CA GLU A 150 -11.36 13.75 29.06
C GLU A 150 -10.57 14.92 28.45
N TYR A 151 -11.11 15.51 27.38
CA TYR A 151 -10.63 16.75 26.78
C TYR A 151 -11.82 17.62 26.37
N ILE A 152 -12.05 18.74 27.05
CA ILE A 152 -12.77 19.89 26.47
C ILE A 152 -12.11 21.20 26.91
N CYS A 153 -11.57 21.94 25.94
CA CYS A 153 -11.76 23.39 25.79
C CYS A 153 -11.36 23.84 24.38
N ASN A 154 -12.33 23.75 23.47
CA ASN A 154 -12.57 24.74 22.40
C ASN A 154 -14.05 25.15 22.62
N ASP A 155 -14.53 26.39 22.47
CA ASP A 155 -14.06 27.55 21.72
C ASP A 155 -14.83 28.81 22.24
N SER A 156 -14.84 29.92 21.48
CA SER A 156 -15.85 31.02 21.44
C SER A 156 -15.47 32.37 22.06
N ALA A 157 -14.41 33.01 21.55
CA ALA A 157 -14.30 34.49 21.60
C ALA A 157 -13.55 35.09 20.39
N VAL A 158 -14.19 35.73 19.40
CA VAL A 158 -15.63 35.90 19.13
C VAL A 158 -15.88 36.06 17.61
N GLY A 159 -16.83 35.29 17.05
CA GLY A 159 -17.87 35.87 16.18
C GLY A 159 -17.80 35.64 14.67
N GLY A 160 -18.67 34.77 14.16
CA GLY A 160 -19.05 34.72 12.74
C GLY A 160 -19.72 33.41 12.34
N PHE A 161 -21.06 33.37 12.31
CA PHE A 161 -21.93 32.27 11.84
C PHE A 161 -21.36 31.47 10.66
N SER A 162 -21.50 30.14 10.59
CA SER A 162 -22.73 29.39 10.92
C SER A 162 -22.52 28.14 11.79
N GLN A 163 -23.64 27.62 12.28
CA GLN A 163 -23.80 26.21 12.64
C GLN A 163 -23.30 25.35 11.47
N ILE A 164 -22.17 24.68 11.63
CA ILE A 164 -21.87 23.50 10.81
C ILE A 164 -22.82 22.43 11.32
N GLU A 165 -23.82 22.12 10.50
CA GLU A 165 -24.58 20.91 10.64
C GLU A 165 -23.59 19.74 10.68
N ILE A 166 -23.67 18.93 11.73
CA ILE A 166 -23.20 17.55 11.61
C ILE A 166 -24.18 16.93 10.60
N ASP A 167 -23.78 16.83 9.34
CA ASP A 167 -24.60 16.16 8.34
C ASP A 167 -24.57 14.67 8.63
N CYS A 168 -25.56 14.19 9.39
CA CYS A 168 -25.85 12.78 9.56
C CYS A 168 -26.55 12.23 8.30
N ARG A 169 -25.91 12.43 7.15
CA ARG A 169 -26.17 11.85 5.83
C ARG A 169 -24.79 11.73 5.18
N ASP A 170 -24.18 10.56 5.05
CA ASP A 170 -24.78 9.23 4.91
C ASP A 170 -24.59 8.33 6.14
N THR A 171 -25.34 8.59 7.23
CA THR A 171 -25.77 7.46 8.05
C THR A 171 -26.81 6.68 7.25
N ASN A 172 -26.40 5.61 6.59
CA ASN A 172 -27.32 4.52 6.30
C ASN A 172 -27.92 4.10 7.66
N PRO A 173 -29.25 4.19 7.88
CA PRO A 173 -29.83 4.18 9.23
C PRO A 173 -29.73 2.83 9.99
N ASP A 174 -29.03 1.84 9.44
CA ASP A 174 -28.91 0.48 9.98
C ASP A 174 -27.52 0.16 10.62
N SER A 175 -26.52 1.04 10.57
CA SER A 175 -25.18 0.78 11.15
C SER A 175 -24.99 1.35 12.57
N SER A 176 -25.35 0.57 13.59
CA SER A 176 -25.14 0.92 15.01
C SER A 176 -24.09 0.03 15.70
N CYS A 177 -22.80 0.37 15.62
CA CYS A 177 -21.72 -0.34 16.33
C CYS A 177 -20.65 0.61 16.88
N TYR A 178 -20.70 0.91 18.18
CA TYR A 178 -19.54 1.38 18.95
C TYR A 178 -19.62 0.84 20.38
N GLY A 179 -18.65 0.00 20.76
CA GLY A 179 -18.51 -0.54 22.11
C GLY A 179 -17.27 -1.42 22.22
N THR A 180 -16.53 -1.28 23.32
CA THR A 180 -15.41 -2.17 23.67
C THR A 180 -15.90 -3.17 24.70
N GLU A 181 -16.08 -4.42 24.31
CA GLU A 181 -16.36 -5.52 25.24
C GLU A 181 -15.11 -6.39 25.47
N THR A 182 -15.07 -7.02 26.65
CA THR A 182 -14.11 -8.05 27.00
C THR A 182 -14.87 -9.28 27.44
N ASP A 183 -14.36 -10.47 27.13
CA ASP A 183 -14.99 -11.72 27.58
C ASP A 183 -14.89 -11.92 29.11
N GLU A 184 -15.52 -12.99 29.62
CA GLU A 184 -15.48 -13.34 31.05
C GLU A 184 -14.07 -13.72 31.58
N TYR A 185 -13.08 -13.83 30.68
CA TYR A 185 -11.67 -14.12 30.97
C TYR A 185 -10.75 -12.90 30.85
N GLY A 186 -11.28 -11.74 30.44
CA GLY A 186 -10.54 -10.48 30.30
C GLY A 186 -9.81 -10.31 28.98
N ASN A 187 -10.14 -11.08 27.94
CA ASN A 187 -9.61 -10.89 26.60
C ASN A 187 -10.30 -9.70 25.91
N LEU A 188 -9.54 -8.86 25.22
CA LEU A 188 -10.08 -7.80 24.35
C LEU A 188 -10.81 -8.44 23.17
N LEU A 189 -12.10 -8.13 22.99
CA LEU A 189 -12.76 -8.39 21.72
C LEU A 189 -12.35 -7.33 20.70
N PRO A 190 -12.22 -7.68 19.40
CA PRO A 190 -11.82 -6.72 18.37
C PRO A 190 -12.78 -5.52 18.32
N LEU A 191 -12.23 -4.33 18.06
CA LEU A 191 -13.04 -3.16 17.75
C LEU A 191 -13.98 -3.50 16.59
N GLY A 192 -15.27 -3.22 16.75
CA GLY A 192 -16.24 -3.37 15.66
C GLY A 192 -15.87 -2.41 14.53
N TYR A 193 -15.27 -2.94 13.46
CA TYR A 193 -15.21 -2.21 12.20
C TYR A 193 -16.65 -1.99 11.74
N CYS A 194 -16.91 -0.79 11.22
CA CYS A 194 -18.00 -0.66 10.26
C CYS A 194 -17.57 -1.47 9.02
N GLN A 195 -18.04 -2.72 8.91
CA GLN A 195 -17.90 -3.47 7.67
C GLN A 195 -18.65 -2.69 6.58
N GLU A 196 -17.92 -1.99 5.73
CA GLU A 196 -18.42 -1.53 4.44
C GLU A 196 -18.72 -2.76 3.58
N ASP A 197 -19.92 -3.30 3.75
CA ASP A 197 -20.52 -4.34 2.93
C ASP A 197 -19.76 -5.69 3.01
N ASN A 198 -20.30 -6.68 3.75
CA ASN A 198 -19.80 -8.08 3.73
C ASN A 198 -19.72 -8.68 2.31
N ASN A 199 -20.36 -8.01 1.35
CA ASN A 199 -20.34 -8.13 -0.10
C ASN A 199 -18.94 -8.14 -0.78
N LYS A 200 -17.81 -8.13 -0.06
CA LYS A 200 -16.46 -8.27 -0.64
C LYS A 200 -15.59 -9.39 -0.07
N LEU A 201 -16.03 -10.07 1.00
CA LEU A 201 -15.24 -11.11 1.68
C LEU A 201 -14.94 -12.32 0.78
N PHE A 202 -15.83 -12.62 -0.16
CA PHE A 202 -15.80 -13.80 -1.01
C PHE A 202 -14.85 -13.63 -2.21
N GLY A 203 -13.61 -14.06 -2.04
CA GLY A 203 -12.63 -14.15 -3.12
C GLY A 203 -12.35 -15.59 -3.56
N ILE A 204 -11.76 -15.75 -4.74
CA ILE A 204 -11.22 -17.03 -5.22
C ILE A 204 -9.90 -16.82 -5.97
N CYS A 205 -9.01 -17.79 -5.90
CA CYS A 205 -7.78 -17.83 -6.68
C CYS A 205 -7.92 -18.92 -7.75
N GLU A 206 -7.57 -18.59 -9.00
CA GLU A 206 -7.42 -19.58 -10.08
C GLU A 206 -6.41 -19.03 -11.11
N PRO A 207 -5.29 -19.70 -11.38
CA PRO A 207 -4.23 -19.15 -12.21
C PRO A 207 -4.51 -19.36 -13.72
N LEU A 208 -5.56 -18.73 -14.27
CA LEU A 208 -6.01 -18.94 -15.66
C LEU A 208 -4.92 -18.64 -16.69
N VAL A 209 -3.98 -17.73 -16.39
CA VAL A 209 -2.83 -17.39 -17.25
C VAL A 209 -1.78 -18.52 -17.33
N ARG A 210 -1.69 -19.37 -16.28
CA ARG A 210 -0.82 -20.57 -16.27
C ARG A 210 -1.58 -21.84 -16.68
N SER A 211 -2.89 -21.89 -16.48
CA SER A 211 -3.73 -23.03 -16.82
C SER A 211 -3.83 -23.27 -18.33
N SER A 212 -3.92 -24.53 -18.74
CA SER A 212 -4.01 -24.93 -20.15
C SER A 212 -5.30 -25.69 -20.41
N GLY A 213 -6.09 -25.28 -21.41
CA GLY A 213 -7.36 -25.94 -21.75
C GLY A 213 -8.56 -25.51 -20.88
N VAL A 214 -8.37 -24.51 -20.02
CA VAL A 214 -9.46 -23.86 -19.25
C VAL A 214 -10.15 -22.83 -20.13
N ASP A 215 -11.48 -22.75 -20.00
CA ASP A 215 -12.32 -21.78 -20.71
C ASP A 215 -12.58 -20.57 -19.79
N VAL A 216 -12.05 -19.40 -20.15
CA VAL A 216 -12.13 -18.17 -19.36
C VAL A 216 -13.58 -17.68 -19.20
N GLU A 217 -14.43 -17.81 -20.23
CA GLU A 217 -15.85 -17.43 -20.12
C GLU A 217 -16.56 -18.38 -19.14
N GLN A 218 -16.27 -19.69 -19.23
CA GLN A 218 -16.83 -20.67 -18.31
C GLN A 218 -16.37 -20.42 -16.87
N ALA A 219 -15.07 -20.16 -16.63
CA ALA A 219 -14.52 -19.90 -15.31
C ALA A 219 -15.25 -18.74 -14.63
N PHE A 220 -15.30 -17.57 -15.27
CA PHE A 220 -15.98 -16.41 -14.69
C PHE A 220 -17.49 -16.60 -14.57
N ARG A 221 -18.15 -17.32 -15.49
CA ARG A 221 -19.56 -17.69 -15.29
C ARG A 221 -19.80 -18.52 -14.03
N ILE A 222 -18.91 -19.47 -13.72
CA ILE A 222 -18.99 -20.25 -12.47
C ILE A 222 -18.72 -19.36 -11.27
N GLU A 223 -17.71 -18.48 -11.32
CA GLU A 223 -17.43 -17.52 -10.25
C GLU A 223 -18.61 -16.59 -9.97
N GLY A 224 -19.29 -16.11 -11.02
CA GLY A 224 -20.53 -15.34 -10.91
C GLY A 224 -21.68 -16.16 -10.30
N GLU A 225 -21.86 -17.42 -10.71
CA GLU A 225 -22.84 -18.34 -10.09
C GLU A 225 -22.52 -18.64 -8.61
N LEU A 226 -21.23 -18.73 -8.25
CA LEU A 226 -20.72 -18.87 -6.88
C LEU A 226 -20.83 -17.57 -6.05
N GLY A 227 -21.15 -16.42 -6.65
CA GLY A 227 -21.20 -15.13 -5.97
C GLY A 227 -19.82 -14.58 -5.57
N VAL A 228 -18.75 -14.98 -6.25
CA VAL A 228 -17.39 -14.43 -6.08
C VAL A 228 -17.41 -12.92 -6.32
N LYS A 229 -16.57 -12.20 -5.59
CA LYS A 229 -16.45 -10.73 -5.62
C LYS A 229 -15.07 -10.29 -6.12
N ARG A 230 -14.05 -11.10 -5.85
CA ARG A 230 -12.66 -10.86 -6.23
C ARG A 230 -11.97 -12.12 -6.74
N HIS A 231 -11.27 -12.00 -7.84
CA HIS A 231 -10.49 -13.07 -8.44
C HIS A 231 -9.00 -12.74 -8.33
N ARG A 232 -8.19 -13.70 -7.88
CA ARG A 232 -6.73 -13.61 -7.80
C ARG A 232 -6.08 -14.42 -8.93
N GLU A 233 -5.51 -13.71 -9.89
CA GLU A 233 -4.85 -14.25 -11.10
C GLU A 233 -3.33 -14.23 -10.96
N TRP A 234 -2.63 -15.23 -11.52
CA TRP A 234 -1.17 -15.35 -11.46
C TRP A 234 -0.54 -14.74 -12.72
N ILE A 235 -0.14 -13.47 -12.61
CA ILE A 235 0.42 -12.65 -13.68
C ILE A 235 1.95 -12.61 -13.53
N ASN A 236 2.63 -13.67 -13.95
CA ASN A 236 4.09 -13.70 -13.89
C ASN A 236 4.73 -12.70 -14.88
N LEU A 237 5.57 -11.79 -14.38
CA LEU A 237 6.24 -10.76 -15.17
C LEU A 237 7.03 -11.32 -16.37
N CYS A 238 7.74 -12.42 -16.17
CA CYS A 238 8.59 -13.05 -17.19
C CYS A 238 7.83 -13.87 -18.24
N GLN A 239 6.57 -14.21 -17.96
CA GLN A 239 5.63 -14.77 -18.92
C GLN A 239 4.97 -13.65 -19.74
N VAL A 240 4.58 -12.56 -19.07
CA VAL A 240 3.76 -11.49 -19.65
C VAL A 240 4.58 -10.43 -20.38
N LEU A 241 5.87 -10.25 -20.06
CA LEU A 241 6.76 -9.25 -20.67
C LEU A 241 8.01 -9.89 -21.31
N SER A 242 8.44 -9.39 -22.48
CA SER A 242 9.70 -9.81 -23.13
C SER A 242 10.95 -9.08 -22.62
N ASP A 243 10.73 -7.93 -22.00
CA ASP A 243 11.68 -6.94 -21.46
C ASP A 243 10.85 -5.97 -20.58
N PRO A 244 11.45 -5.06 -19.80
CA PRO A 244 10.71 -4.23 -18.85
C PRO A 244 9.60 -3.35 -19.44
N PHE A 245 9.51 -3.18 -20.76
CA PHE A 245 8.63 -2.23 -21.43
C PHE A 245 7.63 -2.87 -22.39
N THR A 246 7.77 -4.16 -22.71
CA THR A 246 7.08 -4.77 -23.85
C THR A 246 6.20 -5.96 -23.45
N PRO A 247 4.86 -5.77 -23.36
CA PRO A 247 3.92 -6.86 -23.17
C PRO A 247 3.90 -7.85 -24.34
N MET A 248 3.94 -9.15 -24.01
CA MET A 248 3.80 -10.24 -24.97
C MET A 248 2.36 -10.27 -25.51
N PRO A 249 2.13 -10.16 -26.83
CA PRO A 249 0.77 -9.98 -27.38
C PRO A 249 -0.23 -11.08 -27.02
N TYR A 250 0.22 -12.33 -26.92
CA TYR A 250 -0.64 -13.46 -26.53
C TYR A 250 -1.17 -13.29 -25.09
N TYR A 251 -0.26 -13.10 -24.12
CA TYR A 251 -0.64 -12.95 -22.72
C TYR A 251 -1.39 -11.65 -22.45
N LYS A 252 -1.08 -10.57 -23.18
CA LYS A 252 -1.88 -9.35 -23.12
C LYS A 252 -3.34 -9.61 -23.53
N SER A 253 -3.56 -10.30 -24.65
CA SER A 253 -4.91 -10.67 -25.09
C SER A 253 -5.63 -11.55 -24.06
N LEU A 254 -4.94 -12.56 -23.52
CA LEU A 254 -5.51 -13.46 -22.51
C LEU A 254 -5.91 -12.71 -21.22
N ILE A 255 -5.08 -11.78 -20.76
CA ILE A 255 -5.39 -10.96 -19.57
C ILE A 255 -6.51 -9.95 -19.88
N ASP A 256 -6.55 -9.37 -21.08
CA ASP A 256 -7.67 -8.51 -21.53
C ASP A 256 -9.00 -9.30 -21.54
N ASP A 257 -8.98 -10.57 -21.98
CA ASP A 257 -10.14 -11.47 -21.98
C ASP A 257 -10.57 -11.84 -20.54
N ILE A 258 -9.63 -12.12 -19.64
CA ILE A 258 -9.87 -12.38 -18.21
C ILE A 258 -10.55 -11.18 -17.54
N ILE A 259 -9.97 -9.98 -17.71
CA ILE A 259 -10.53 -8.72 -17.18
C ILE A 259 -11.95 -8.49 -17.71
N SER A 260 -12.15 -8.69 -19.02
CA SER A 260 -13.46 -8.47 -19.65
C SER A 260 -14.54 -9.42 -19.14
N ASN A 261 -14.19 -10.69 -18.92
CA ASN A 261 -15.13 -11.68 -18.37
C ASN A 261 -15.43 -11.44 -16.88
N ALA A 262 -14.45 -11.03 -16.08
CA ALA A 262 -14.66 -10.64 -14.69
C ALA A 262 -15.58 -9.42 -14.57
N GLU A 263 -15.37 -8.38 -15.40
CA GLU A 263 -16.24 -7.20 -15.43
C GLU A 263 -17.71 -7.52 -15.76
N LEU A 264 -17.98 -8.51 -16.63
CA LEU A 264 -19.33 -8.95 -16.94
C LEU A 264 -20.07 -9.56 -15.74
N GLN A 265 -19.33 -10.09 -14.76
CA GLN A 265 -19.85 -10.64 -13.51
C GLN A 265 -19.79 -9.65 -12.34
N GLY A 266 -19.17 -8.48 -12.53
CA GLY A 266 -18.91 -7.51 -11.44
C GLY A 266 -17.76 -7.91 -10.50
N ILE A 267 -16.87 -8.80 -10.94
CA ILE A 267 -15.74 -9.31 -10.15
C ILE A 267 -14.53 -8.39 -10.30
N GLU A 268 -13.88 -8.02 -9.18
CA GLU A 268 -12.62 -7.27 -9.23
C GLU A 268 -11.41 -8.21 -9.45
N ILE A 269 -10.51 -7.87 -10.36
CA ILE A 269 -9.26 -8.61 -10.56
C ILE A 269 -8.15 -8.08 -9.63
N MET A 270 -7.45 -9.03 -9.02
CA MET A 270 -6.15 -8.88 -8.37
C MET A 270 -5.10 -9.69 -9.12
N GLY A 271 -4.05 -9.03 -9.62
CA GLY A 271 -2.92 -9.72 -10.26
C GLY A 271 -1.80 -9.99 -9.27
N MET A 272 -1.19 -11.17 -9.32
CA MET A 272 -0.08 -11.58 -8.43
C MET A 272 1.15 -12.03 -9.22
N GLU A 273 2.35 -11.62 -8.81
CA GLU A 273 3.62 -12.12 -9.35
C GLU A 273 4.13 -13.32 -8.51
N ASP A 274 4.55 -14.42 -9.15
CA ASP A 274 4.79 -15.72 -8.48
C ASP A 274 6.26 -16.01 -8.11
N GLY A 275 7.17 -15.05 -8.26
CA GLY A 275 8.57 -15.12 -7.85
C GLY A 275 9.51 -15.76 -8.87
N ASN A 276 9.31 -15.56 -10.17
CA ASN A 276 10.21 -16.05 -11.23
C ASN A 276 10.94 -14.92 -11.96
N TYR A 277 12.28 -14.94 -11.91
CA TYR A 277 13.18 -13.89 -12.38
C TYR A 277 14.03 -14.36 -13.58
N CYS A 278 13.43 -14.31 -14.76
CA CYS A 278 14.06 -14.57 -16.06
C CYS A 278 15.31 -13.73 -16.34
N GLY A 279 16.16 -14.19 -17.25
CA GLY A 279 17.48 -13.61 -17.50
C GLY A 279 17.51 -12.16 -17.96
N TRP A 280 16.46 -11.63 -18.61
CA TRP A 280 16.41 -10.19 -18.92
C TRP A 280 16.23 -9.33 -17.66
N LEU A 281 15.55 -9.87 -16.64
CA LEU A 281 15.29 -9.23 -15.36
C LEU A 281 16.47 -9.43 -14.39
N SER A 282 16.80 -10.68 -14.08
CA SER A 282 17.81 -11.06 -13.07
C SER A 282 19.26 -11.09 -13.58
N GLY A 283 19.48 -11.18 -14.89
CA GLY A 283 20.80 -11.49 -15.46
C GLY A 283 21.22 -12.96 -15.32
N SER A 284 20.33 -13.84 -14.85
CA SER A 284 20.59 -15.27 -14.61
C SER A 284 19.78 -16.18 -15.52
N ASP A 285 20.40 -17.25 -16.04
CA ASP A 285 19.70 -18.33 -16.76
C ASP A 285 18.80 -19.18 -15.83
N ASN A 286 19.04 -19.13 -14.52
CA ASN A 286 18.19 -19.76 -13.50
C ASN A 286 17.15 -18.75 -13.00
N ILE A 287 15.89 -19.00 -13.31
CA ILE A 287 14.72 -18.16 -12.98
C ILE A 287 14.48 -17.97 -11.48
N TYR A 288 15.18 -18.72 -10.61
CA TYR A 288 15.03 -18.63 -9.16
C TYR A 288 16.18 -17.88 -8.46
N VAL A 289 17.12 -17.32 -9.24
CA VAL A 289 18.31 -16.64 -8.72
C VAL A 289 18.21 -15.15 -9.01
N LEU A 290 18.34 -14.36 -7.94
CA LEU A 290 18.49 -12.91 -8.00
C LEU A 290 19.98 -12.53 -7.85
N PRO A 291 20.41 -11.35 -8.34
CA PRO A 291 21.72 -10.80 -8.02
C PRO A 291 21.92 -10.63 -6.50
N ASP A 292 23.17 -10.74 -6.04
CA ASP A 292 23.51 -10.54 -4.62
C ASP A 292 23.19 -9.10 -4.18
N ARG A 293 22.41 -8.94 -3.10
CA ARG A 293 22.07 -7.62 -2.55
C ARG A 293 23.33 -6.82 -2.20
N GLY A 294 23.39 -5.56 -2.64
CA GLY A 294 24.56 -4.69 -2.48
C GLY A 294 25.48 -4.64 -3.71
N THR A 295 25.21 -5.43 -4.75
CA THR A 295 25.91 -5.33 -6.05
C THR A 295 25.26 -4.31 -6.98
N PRO A 296 26.01 -3.73 -7.94
CA PRO A 296 25.43 -2.93 -9.02
C PRO A 296 24.37 -3.70 -9.83
N GLU A 297 24.59 -5.00 -10.03
CA GLU A 297 23.64 -5.90 -10.72
C GLU A 297 22.30 -5.98 -9.99
N TYR A 298 22.29 -5.93 -8.66
CA TYR A 298 21.06 -5.87 -7.87
C TYR A 298 20.32 -4.53 -8.01
N GLY A 299 21.05 -3.41 -8.05
CA GLY A 299 20.46 -2.10 -8.38
C GLY A 299 19.81 -2.09 -9.77
N GLN A 300 20.50 -2.64 -10.76
CA GLN A 300 19.95 -2.79 -12.12
C GLN A 300 18.73 -3.72 -12.19
N PHE A 301 18.68 -4.76 -11.35
CA PHE A 301 17.49 -5.58 -11.18
C PHE A 301 16.31 -4.78 -10.61
N LEU A 302 16.51 -3.97 -9.56
CA LEU A 302 15.44 -3.15 -8.95
C LEU A 302 14.88 -2.09 -9.92
N ILE A 303 15.74 -1.46 -10.74
CA ILE A 303 15.30 -0.53 -11.80
C ILE A 303 14.38 -1.23 -12.80
N LYS A 304 14.78 -2.41 -13.30
CA LYS A 304 13.97 -3.20 -14.22
C LYS A 304 12.68 -3.69 -13.58
N TRP A 305 12.72 -4.05 -12.29
CA TRP A 305 11.56 -4.47 -11.51
C TRP A 305 10.52 -3.35 -11.44
N GLU A 306 10.91 -2.13 -11.06
CA GLU A 306 10.04 -0.94 -11.06
C GLU A 306 9.45 -0.66 -12.46
N GLN A 307 10.28 -0.64 -13.50
CA GLN A 307 9.84 -0.42 -14.89
C GLN A 307 8.86 -1.49 -15.37
N SER A 308 9.07 -2.75 -14.99
CA SER A 308 8.18 -3.85 -15.38
C SER A 308 6.80 -3.75 -14.71
N TRP A 309 6.78 -3.32 -13.44
CA TRP A 309 5.56 -3.06 -12.68
C TRP A 309 4.79 -1.84 -13.21
N GLU A 310 5.49 -0.77 -13.58
CA GLU A 310 4.91 0.38 -14.29
C GLU A 310 4.27 -0.06 -15.61
N THR A 311 4.97 -0.84 -16.43
CA THR A 311 4.46 -1.37 -17.69
C THR A 311 3.20 -2.23 -17.48
N LEU A 312 3.16 -3.12 -16.48
CA LEU A 312 1.93 -3.88 -16.17
C LEU A 312 0.77 -2.96 -15.78
N ALA A 313 1.00 -1.99 -14.90
CA ALA A 313 -0.03 -1.07 -14.42
C ALA A 313 -0.59 -0.17 -15.53
N ILE A 314 0.24 0.29 -16.48
CA ILE A 314 -0.17 1.00 -17.70
C ILE A 314 -0.94 0.08 -18.65
N THR A 315 -0.48 -1.17 -18.81
CA THR A 315 -1.05 -2.12 -19.78
C THR A 315 -2.43 -2.62 -19.36
N PHE A 316 -2.66 -2.78 -18.05
CA PHE A 316 -3.88 -3.34 -17.47
C PHE A 316 -4.48 -2.39 -16.40
N PRO A 317 -4.92 -1.17 -16.78
CA PRO A 317 -5.35 -0.14 -15.82
C PRO A 317 -6.64 -0.48 -15.05
N LYS A 318 -7.32 -1.57 -15.44
CA LYS A 318 -8.51 -2.13 -14.78
C LYS A 318 -8.19 -3.07 -13.62
N ILE A 319 -6.96 -3.60 -13.54
CA ILE A 319 -6.53 -4.40 -12.40
C ILE A 319 -6.29 -3.44 -11.23
N LYS A 320 -7.17 -3.55 -10.22
CA LYS A 320 -7.20 -2.64 -9.07
C LYS A 320 -6.18 -3.00 -8.01
N TYR A 321 -5.79 -4.26 -7.91
CA TYR A 321 -4.90 -4.77 -6.86
C TYR A 321 -3.74 -5.55 -7.49
N TRP A 322 -2.53 -5.30 -7.00
CA TRP A 322 -1.32 -5.97 -7.44
C TRP A 322 -0.58 -6.56 -6.25
N GLU A 323 -0.44 -7.88 -6.19
CA GLU A 323 0.32 -8.60 -5.18
C GLU A 323 1.78 -8.74 -5.58
N VAL A 324 2.66 -8.24 -4.71
CA VAL A 324 4.10 -8.26 -4.94
C VAL A 324 4.70 -9.54 -4.36
N ILE A 325 4.93 -10.54 -5.20
CA ILE A 325 5.57 -11.84 -4.93
C ILE A 325 4.74 -12.80 -4.06
N ASN A 326 4.40 -13.99 -4.56
CA ASN A 326 3.83 -15.06 -3.73
C ASN A 326 4.84 -15.59 -2.70
N GLU A 327 4.43 -15.70 -1.43
CA GLU A 327 5.19 -16.30 -0.33
C GLU A 327 6.69 -15.94 -0.31
N PRO A 328 7.04 -14.65 -0.27
CA PRO A 328 8.37 -14.13 -0.62
C PRO A 328 9.50 -14.73 0.23
N ILE A 329 9.22 -15.05 1.50
CA ILE A 329 10.21 -15.57 2.43
C ILE A 329 10.49 -17.07 2.24
N ILE A 330 9.54 -17.86 1.76
CA ILE A 330 9.71 -19.32 1.61
C ILE A 330 9.88 -19.75 0.15
N MET A 331 9.11 -19.18 -0.78
CA MET A 331 9.10 -19.57 -2.19
C MET A 331 9.53 -18.43 -3.11
N GLY A 332 9.07 -17.19 -2.93
CA GLY A 332 9.39 -16.12 -3.88
C GLY A 332 10.88 -15.75 -3.97
N ILE A 333 11.61 -15.65 -2.86
CA ILE A 333 13.05 -15.35 -2.84
C ILE A 333 13.81 -16.59 -2.38
N LYS A 334 14.61 -17.20 -3.27
CA LYS A 334 15.30 -18.48 -3.02
C LYS A 334 16.81 -18.29 -2.80
N TYR A 335 17.45 -19.33 -2.27
CA TYR A 335 18.91 -19.52 -2.14
C TYR A 335 19.74 -18.51 -1.32
N VAL A 336 19.15 -17.43 -0.79
CA VAL A 336 19.82 -16.48 0.13
C VAL A 336 19.38 -16.66 1.62
N PRO A 337 20.19 -16.20 2.60
CA PRO A 337 19.83 -16.24 4.03
C PRO A 337 18.55 -15.47 4.37
N LEU A 338 17.86 -15.86 5.45
CA LEU A 338 16.56 -15.28 5.85
C LEU A 338 16.59 -13.75 6.01
N ASP A 339 17.64 -13.20 6.64
CA ASP A 339 17.83 -11.75 6.80
C ASP A 339 17.89 -11.05 5.43
N THR A 340 18.66 -11.62 4.51
CA THR A 340 18.78 -11.14 3.13
C THR A 340 17.45 -11.23 2.38
N LYS A 341 16.68 -12.32 2.54
CA LYS A 341 15.34 -12.45 1.93
C LYS A 341 14.40 -11.34 2.37
N ILE A 342 14.34 -11.04 3.66
CA ILE A 342 13.47 -9.99 4.21
C ILE A 342 13.84 -8.64 3.59
N LYS A 343 15.13 -8.32 3.55
CA LYS A 343 15.63 -7.05 3.00
C LYS A 343 15.37 -6.92 1.51
N MET A 344 15.65 -7.97 0.74
CA MET A 344 15.33 -8.00 -0.69
C MET A 344 13.83 -7.85 -0.93
N PHE A 345 12.98 -8.42 -0.08
CA PHE A 345 11.53 -8.23 -0.17
C PHE A 345 11.11 -6.79 0.14
N CYS A 346 11.68 -6.13 1.16
CA CYS A 346 11.45 -4.70 1.42
C CYS A 346 11.83 -3.84 0.20
N ASP A 347 13.00 -4.11 -0.39
CA ASP A 347 13.45 -3.40 -1.60
C ASP A 347 12.45 -3.60 -2.75
N MET A 348 12.08 -4.86 -3.02
CA MET A 348 11.16 -5.20 -4.12
C MET A 348 9.73 -4.66 -3.91
N LEU A 349 9.24 -4.58 -2.66
CA LEU A 349 7.97 -3.91 -2.33
C LEU A 349 8.02 -2.43 -2.68
N PHE A 350 9.04 -1.70 -2.21
CA PHE A 350 9.18 -0.26 -2.47
C PHE A 350 9.25 0.07 -3.96
N TYR A 351 10.05 -0.68 -4.73
CA TYR A 351 10.19 -0.46 -6.17
C TYR A 351 8.96 -0.91 -6.97
N ALA A 352 8.29 -2.01 -6.57
CA ALA A 352 6.99 -2.37 -7.15
C ALA A 352 5.94 -1.29 -6.87
N LYS A 353 5.86 -0.79 -5.64
CA LYS A 353 4.93 0.28 -5.24
C LYS A 353 5.12 1.54 -6.08
N ARG A 354 6.37 1.99 -6.26
CA ARG A 354 6.69 3.13 -7.13
C ARG A 354 6.25 2.89 -8.58
N GLY A 355 6.61 1.74 -9.16
CA GLY A 355 6.25 1.39 -10.54
C GLY A 355 4.73 1.32 -10.75
N ILE A 356 4.03 0.56 -9.90
CA ILE A 356 2.57 0.40 -9.94
C ILE A 356 1.88 1.77 -9.84
N LYS A 357 2.30 2.64 -8.90
CA LYS A 357 1.70 3.97 -8.73
C LYS A 357 2.04 4.95 -9.85
N SER A 358 3.20 4.84 -10.49
CA SER A 358 3.55 5.62 -11.68
C SER A 358 2.63 5.24 -12.85
N GLY A 359 2.48 3.94 -13.10
CA GLY A 359 1.65 3.44 -14.21
C GLY A 359 0.13 3.56 -13.97
N ASN A 360 -0.32 3.40 -12.73
CA ASN A 360 -1.71 3.56 -12.31
C ASN A 360 -1.82 4.06 -10.86
N PRO A 361 -1.95 5.38 -10.64
CA PRO A 361 -2.05 5.95 -9.29
C PRO A 361 -3.21 5.42 -8.42
N GLN A 362 -4.27 4.91 -9.06
CA GLN A 362 -5.44 4.35 -8.38
C GLN A 362 -5.26 2.90 -7.95
N ALA A 363 -4.33 2.16 -8.56
CA ALA A 363 -4.07 0.77 -8.21
C ALA A 363 -3.51 0.65 -6.79
N LYS A 364 -3.92 -0.39 -6.07
CA LYS A 364 -3.53 -0.71 -4.70
C LYS A 364 -2.50 -1.82 -4.70
N VAL A 365 -1.50 -1.69 -3.86
CA VAL A 365 -0.39 -2.65 -3.76
C VAL A 365 -0.62 -3.54 -2.55
N VAL A 366 -0.78 -4.83 -2.80
CA VAL A 366 -0.89 -5.85 -1.76
C VAL A 366 0.51 -6.42 -1.53
N MET A 367 0.93 -6.51 -0.27
CA MET A 367 2.18 -7.21 0.02
C MET A 367 2.04 -8.70 -0.34
N GLY A 368 3.13 -9.32 -0.75
CA GLY A 368 3.20 -10.77 -0.96
C GLY A 368 2.71 -11.59 0.23
N GLY A 369 1.77 -12.50 -0.01
CA GLY A 369 1.13 -13.32 1.01
C GLY A 369 2.13 -14.10 1.86
N LEU A 370 2.26 -13.74 3.14
CA LEU A 370 3.21 -14.40 4.05
C LEU A 370 2.72 -15.79 4.50
N PHE A 371 3.48 -16.84 4.16
CA PHE A 371 3.38 -18.13 4.83
C PHE A 371 4.04 -18.09 6.22
N LYS A 372 3.35 -18.56 7.27
CA LYS A 372 3.84 -18.62 8.67
C LYS A 372 4.36 -17.26 9.17
N THR A 373 3.35 -16.45 9.48
CA THR A 373 3.25 -14.99 9.58
C THR A 373 4.12 -14.27 10.62
N SER A 374 4.95 -15.00 11.37
CA SER A 374 5.97 -14.50 12.30
C SER A 374 7.01 -13.52 11.71
N LYS A 375 6.92 -13.20 10.41
CA LYS A 375 7.86 -12.37 9.64
C LYS A 375 7.33 -10.98 9.31
N LEU A 376 6.04 -10.70 9.52
CA LEU A 376 5.49 -9.35 9.32
C LEU A 376 6.24 -8.32 10.17
N ARG A 377 6.54 -8.64 11.43
CA ARG A 377 7.36 -7.80 12.31
C ARG A 377 8.72 -7.48 11.70
N SER A 378 9.40 -8.47 11.14
CA SER A 378 10.73 -8.27 10.54
C SER A 378 10.69 -7.42 9.27
N ILE A 379 9.57 -7.40 8.55
CA ILE A 379 9.35 -6.50 7.40
C ILE A 379 9.16 -5.06 7.90
N TYR A 380 8.33 -4.83 8.93
CA TYR A 380 8.23 -3.51 9.56
C TYR A 380 9.54 -3.03 10.19
N GLU A 381 10.33 -3.92 10.80
CA GLU A 381 11.65 -3.59 11.34
C GLU A 381 12.65 -3.21 10.23
N CYS A 382 12.58 -3.88 9.08
CA CYS A 382 13.36 -3.56 7.88
C CYS A 382 12.99 -2.17 7.34
N ILE A 383 11.70 -1.88 7.14
CA ILE A 383 11.19 -0.57 6.73
C ILE A 383 11.64 0.53 7.70
N SER A 384 11.39 0.35 9.01
CA SER A 384 11.61 1.40 10.02
C SER A 384 13.07 1.64 10.42
N LYS A 385 14.01 0.72 10.11
CA LYS A 385 15.40 0.78 10.60
C LYS A 385 16.47 0.71 9.50
N GLU A 386 16.18 0.06 8.38
CA GLU A 386 17.14 -0.16 7.29
C GLU A 386 16.75 0.55 5.98
N GLY A 387 15.46 0.82 5.76
CA GLY A 387 14.97 1.38 4.49
C GLY A 387 15.09 0.39 3.32
N SER A 388 14.67 0.81 2.13
CA SER A 388 14.89 0.04 0.89
C SER A 388 16.25 0.39 0.25
N PHE A 389 16.86 -0.56 -0.46
CA PHE A 389 18.11 -0.35 -1.19
C PHE A 389 17.88 0.59 -2.39
N ALA A 390 18.45 1.79 -2.35
CA ALA A 390 18.37 2.78 -3.42
C ALA A 390 19.43 2.52 -4.51
N ASP A 391 19.23 3.15 -5.67
CA ASP A 391 20.20 3.06 -6.78
C ASP A 391 21.61 3.54 -6.35
N CYS A 392 22.62 3.05 -7.07
CA CYS A 392 24.03 3.27 -6.80
C CYS A 392 24.52 2.83 -5.40
N GLY A 393 23.76 2.02 -4.67
CA GLY A 393 24.18 1.46 -3.37
C GLY A 393 23.91 2.36 -2.17
N THR A 394 23.01 3.34 -2.33
CA THR A 394 22.46 4.11 -1.22
C THR A 394 21.24 3.40 -0.61
N TYR A 395 20.61 3.98 0.42
CA TYR A 395 19.31 3.51 0.92
C TYR A 395 18.29 4.62 0.77
N SER A 396 17.03 4.24 0.56
CA SER A 396 15.88 5.14 0.65
C SER A 396 15.75 5.61 2.10
N ASP A 397 15.58 6.92 2.28
CA ASP A 397 15.30 7.52 3.59
C ASP A 397 13.83 7.29 4.05
N SER A 398 12.99 6.61 3.24
CA SER A 398 11.63 6.29 3.67
C SER A 398 11.63 5.19 4.73
N THR A 399 11.01 5.52 5.85
CA THR A 399 10.66 4.62 6.94
C THR A 399 9.14 4.46 7.07
N ASP A 400 8.37 4.93 6.08
CA ASP A 400 6.91 4.97 6.10
C ASP A 400 6.34 3.72 5.40
N PRO A 401 5.60 2.83 6.09
CA PRO A 401 5.02 1.64 5.49
C PRO A 401 4.08 1.90 4.29
N ASP A 402 3.48 3.10 4.17
CA ASP A 402 2.65 3.47 3.02
C ASP A 402 3.42 3.48 1.70
N ASP A 403 4.73 3.73 1.73
CA ASP A 403 5.63 3.69 0.57
C ASP A 403 5.97 2.25 0.12
N TYR A 404 5.49 1.22 0.83
CA TYR A 404 5.79 -0.19 0.55
C TYR A 404 4.55 -0.98 0.14
N PHE A 405 3.41 -0.81 0.82
CA PHE A 405 2.16 -1.50 0.49
C PHE A 405 0.92 -0.72 0.97
N ASP A 406 -0.20 -0.86 0.25
CA ASP A 406 -1.52 -0.36 0.69
C ASP A 406 -2.30 -1.40 1.52
N ILE A 407 -2.05 -2.69 1.31
CA ILE A 407 -2.84 -3.82 1.85
C ILE A 407 -1.89 -4.90 2.38
N ALA A 408 -2.14 -5.40 3.59
CA ALA A 408 -1.37 -6.49 4.18
C ALA A 408 -1.94 -7.87 3.78
N ALA A 409 -1.11 -8.91 3.66
CA ALA A 409 -1.59 -10.23 3.26
C ALA A 409 -0.79 -11.41 3.81
N TRP A 410 -1.48 -12.53 4.01
CA TRP A 410 -0.89 -13.79 4.48
C TRP A 410 -1.76 -15.03 4.26
N HIS A 411 -1.14 -16.20 4.39
CA HIS A 411 -1.75 -17.51 4.16
C HIS A 411 -1.86 -18.31 5.48
N PRO A 412 -3.01 -18.30 6.16
CA PRO A 412 -3.19 -18.92 7.48
C PRO A 412 -3.57 -20.42 7.41
N TYR A 413 -3.08 -21.16 6.39
CA TYR A 413 -3.48 -22.55 6.10
C TYR A 413 -3.50 -23.49 7.33
N LEU A 414 -4.63 -24.19 7.48
CA LEU A 414 -4.78 -25.35 8.37
C LEU A 414 -4.80 -26.63 7.52
N TRP A 415 -3.92 -27.58 7.80
CA TRP A 415 -3.65 -28.69 6.87
C TRP A 415 -4.62 -29.86 7.01
N ASN A 416 -5.08 -30.15 8.23
CA ASN A 416 -5.78 -31.38 8.58
C ASN A 416 -6.81 -31.21 9.71
N GLU A 417 -7.15 -29.97 10.07
CA GLU A 417 -8.09 -29.63 11.13
C GLU A 417 -8.90 -28.39 10.76
N GLY A 418 -10.13 -28.30 11.27
CA GLY A 418 -10.99 -27.15 11.07
C GLY A 418 -10.54 -25.91 11.86
N PRO A 419 -11.02 -24.71 11.46
CA PRO A 419 -10.71 -23.47 12.15
C PRO A 419 -11.44 -23.39 13.50
N THR A 420 -10.77 -22.78 14.47
CA THR A 420 -11.25 -22.52 15.82
C THR A 420 -10.70 -21.18 16.30
N ILE A 421 -11.21 -20.66 17.42
CA ILE A 421 -10.65 -19.46 18.03
C ILE A 421 -9.14 -19.64 18.32
N THR A 422 -8.72 -20.81 18.79
CA THR A 422 -7.33 -21.06 19.21
C THR A 422 -6.33 -21.22 18.06
N ASN A 423 -6.70 -21.94 16.99
CA ASN A 423 -5.78 -22.26 15.88
C ASN A 423 -5.92 -21.34 14.66
N PHE A 424 -7.01 -20.57 14.54
CA PHE A 424 -7.27 -19.68 13.41
C PHE A 424 -7.42 -18.22 13.85
N VAL A 425 -8.36 -17.89 14.73
CA VAL A 425 -8.63 -16.48 15.11
C VAL A 425 -7.44 -15.87 15.85
N ASN A 426 -7.00 -16.48 16.96
CA ASN A 426 -5.94 -15.93 17.80
C ASN A 426 -4.61 -15.73 17.04
N PRO A 427 -4.16 -16.65 16.16
CA PRO A 427 -3.01 -16.40 15.29
C PRO A 427 -3.23 -15.23 14.32
N ASN A 428 -4.42 -15.08 13.72
CA ASN A 428 -4.70 -13.96 12.82
C ASN A 428 -4.68 -12.61 13.55
N ILE A 429 -5.32 -12.52 14.73
CA ILE A 429 -5.24 -11.34 15.60
C ILE A 429 -3.79 -11.04 16.01
N ALA A 430 -3.00 -12.05 16.36
CA ALA A 430 -1.59 -11.86 16.74
C ALA A 430 -0.71 -11.27 15.62
N ILE A 431 -1.11 -11.41 14.35
CA ILE A 431 -0.45 -10.76 13.20
C ILE A 431 -0.90 -9.32 13.07
N HIS A 432 -2.22 -9.08 13.11
CA HIS A 432 -2.78 -7.73 13.02
C HIS A 432 -2.32 -6.84 14.18
N ASN A 433 -2.14 -7.39 15.38
CA ASN A 433 -1.50 -6.70 16.50
C ASN A 433 -0.10 -6.16 16.16
N VAL A 434 0.66 -6.83 15.29
CA VAL A 434 1.94 -6.29 14.80
C VAL A 434 1.71 -5.05 13.93
N MET A 435 0.66 -5.02 13.11
CA MET A 435 0.30 -3.81 12.33
C MET A 435 -0.06 -2.65 13.26
N MET A 436 -0.84 -2.90 14.33
CA MET A 436 -1.16 -1.88 15.36
C MET A 436 0.10 -1.32 16.04
N GLU A 437 1.11 -2.16 16.32
CA GLU A 437 2.37 -1.72 16.92
C GLU A 437 3.17 -0.74 16.04
N TYR A 438 2.92 -0.72 14.73
CA TYR A 438 3.54 0.20 13.76
C TYR A 438 2.57 1.28 13.24
N GLY A 439 1.35 1.38 13.75
CA GLY A 439 0.35 2.39 13.36
C GLY A 439 -0.40 2.09 12.06
N ASP A 440 -0.31 0.85 11.57
CA ASP A 440 -0.91 0.38 10.31
C ASP A 440 -2.27 -0.32 10.54
N GLU A 441 -2.90 -0.15 11.71
CA GLU A 441 -4.11 -0.89 12.08
C GLU A 441 -5.31 -0.66 11.15
N GLN A 442 -5.33 0.44 10.40
CA GLN A 442 -6.40 0.79 9.46
C GLN A 442 -6.19 0.22 8.04
N LYS A 443 -5.03 -0.39 7.75
CA LYS A 443 -4.82 -1.04 6.45
C LYS A 443 -5.65 -2.31 6.36
N PRO A 444 -6.41 -2.53 5.27
CA PRO A 444 -7.15 -3.75 5.09
C PRO A 444 -6.20 -4.94 4.95
N VAL A 445 -6.70 -6.12 5.34
CA VAL A 445 -6.00 -7.39 5.21
C VAL A 445 -6.68 -8.26 4.16
N PHE A 446 -5.91 -8.81 3.24
CA PHE A 446 -6.37 -9.85 2.33
C PHE A 446 -5.75 -11.20 2.74
N ILE A 447 -6.59 -12.21 2.93
CA ILE A 447 -6.13 -13.60 2.99
C ILE A 447 -6.01 -14.11 1.56
N THR A 448 -4.83 -13.95 0.97
CA THR A 448 -4.57 -14.14 -0.48
C THR A 448 -4.57 -15.58 -0.94
N GLU A 449 -4.38 -16.53 -0.02
CA GLU A 449 -4.67 -17.94 -0.23
C GLU A 449 -5.09 -18.62 1.08
N TYR A 450 -6.14 -19.43 0.99
CA TYR A 450 -6.50 -20.43 1.98
C TYR A 450 -7.43 -21.47 1.35
N GLY A 451 -7.34 -22.71 1.78
CA GLY A 451 -8.23 -23.79 1.34
C GLY A 451 -7.92 -25.07 2.09
N PHE A 452 -8.71 -26.11 1.81
CA PHE A 452 -8.50 -27.44 2.35
C PHE A 452 -8.26 -28.45 1.24
N ASN A 453 -7.33 -29.37 1.45
CA ASN A 453 -6.98 -30.40 0.49
C ASN A 453 -7.88 -31.64 0.66
N ASP A 454 -8.48 -32.13 -0.42
CA ASP A 454 -9.37 -33.30 -0.40
C ASP A 454 -8.73 -34.56 0.21
N GLU A 455 -7.43 -34.80 -0.03
CA GLU A 455 -6.74 -35.96 0.53
C GLU A 455 -6.41 -35.82 2.01
N TYR A 456 -6.13 -34.59 2.48
CA TYR A 456 -5.75 -34.37 3.88
C TYR A 456 -6.96 -34.37 4.82
N ILE A 457 -8.12 -33.93 4.33
CA ILE A 457 -9.38 -33.95 5.10
C ILE A 457 -10.16 -35.25 4.88
N GLY A 458 -10.19 -35.78 3.65
CA GLY A 458 -10.85 -37.05 3.32
C GLY A 458 -12.39 -37.03 3.33
N SER A 459 -13.03 -35.86 3.43
CA SER A 459 -14.50 -35.70 3.36
C SER A 459 -14.88 -34.31 2.84
N GLN A 460 -15.75 -34.29 1.83
CA GLN A 460 -16.30 -33.04 1.26
C GLN A 460 -17.26 -32.33 2.22
N GLU A 461 -17.95 -33.09 3.07
CA GLU A 461 -18.83 -32.58 4.12
C GLU A 461 -18.03 -31.85 5.21
N LEU A 462 -16.86 -32.38 5.60
CA LEU A 462 -15.96 -31.69 6.52
C LEU A 462 -15.34 -30.45 5.89
N ILE A 463 -14.93 -30.50 4.62
CA ILE A 463 -14.41 -29.31 3.91
C ILE A 463 -15.48 -28.20 3.86
N ALA A 464 -16.73 -28.53 3.54
CA ALA A 464 -17.84 -27.57 3.55
C ALA A 464 -18.10 -26.98 4.94
N GLN A 465 -18.07 -27.80 6.01
CA GLN A 465 -18.20 -27.33 7.39
C GLN A 465 -17.02 -26.44 7.82
N TYR A 466 -15.80 -26.77 7.41
CA TYR A 466 -14.62 -25.97 7.74
C TYR A 466 -14.61 -24.65 6.99
N LEU A 467 -15.01 -24.63 5.71
CA LEU A 467 -15.25 -23.42 4.93
C LEU A 467 -16.30 -22.52 5.59
N GLU A 468 -17.46 -23.07 5.98
CA GLU A 468 -18.49 -22.32 6.73
C GLU A 468 -17.97 -21.75 8.06
N SER A 469 -17.19 -22.55 8.79
CA SER A 469 -16.56 -22.13 10.05
C SER A 469 -15.50 -21.03 9.83
N THR A 470 -14.70 -21.11 8.76
CA THR A 470 -13.69 -20.10 8.41
C THR A 470 -14.33 -18.75 8.15
N TYR A 471 -15.36 -18.69 7.31
CA TYR A 471 -16.05 -17.45 6.98
C TYR A 471 -16.81 -16.87 8.18
N SER A 472 -17.47 -17.73 8.98
CA SER A 472 -18.14 -17.31 10.22
C SER A 472 -17.15 -16.69 11.23
N LEU A 473 -16.05 -17.39 11.53
CA LEU A 473 -15.02 -16.91 12.45
C LEU A 473 -14.31 -15.65 11.94
N THR A 474 -14.15 -15.50 10.62
CA THR A 474 -13.54 -14.31 10.02
C THR A 474 -14.47 -13.10 10.17
N SER A 475 -15.76 -13.25 9.86
CA SER A 475 -16.75 -12.18 9.98
C SER A 475 -17.00 -11.75 11.43
N GLU A 476 -16.97 -12.70 12.38
CA GLU A 476 -17.21 -12.45 13.81
C GLU A 476 -15.99 -11.88 14.54
N TYR A 477 -14.76 -12.37 14.24
CA TYR A 477 -13.57 -12.07 15.04
C TYR A 477 -12.40 -11.42 14.29
N LEU A 478 -12.43 -11.34 12.95
CA LEU A 478 -11.34 -10.78 12.15
C LEU A 478 -11.83 -9.61 11.26
N PRO A 479 -12.43 -8.56 11.84
CA PRO A 479 -13.11 -7.49 11.10
C PRO A 479 -12.18 -6.62 10.23
N PHE A 480 -10.86 -6.77 10.39
CA PHE A 480 -9.82 -6.17 9.54
C PHE A 480 -9.58 -6.92 8.22
N VAL A 481 -10.12 -8.14 8.06
CA VAL A 481 -10.02 -8.92 6.83
C VAL A 481 -11.10 -8.48 5.85
N GLU A 482 -10.69 -7.89 4.73
CA GLU A 482 -11.61 -7.40 3.69
C GLU A 482 -11.90 -8.47 2.61
N THR A 483 -10.93 -9.36 2.32
CA THR A 483 -11.10 -10.43 1.33
C THR A 483 -10.47 -11.73 1.80
N PHE A 484 -11.14 -12.83 1.49
CA PHE A 484 -10.68 -14.20 1.71
C PHE A 484 -10.67 -14.94 0.37
N PHE A 485 -9.48 -15.18 -0.18
CA PHE A 485 -9.32 -15.86 -1.47
C PHE A 485 -9.21 -17.37 -1.26
N TRP A 486 -10.27 -18.09 -1.65
CA TRP A 486 -10.22 -19.55 -1.64
C TRP A 486 -9.26 -20.07 -2.72
N PHE A 487 -8.26 -20.84 -2.31
CA PHE A 487 -7.40 -21.61 -3.22
C PHE A 487 -7.97 -23.04 -3.33
N LYS A 488 -8.53 -23.47 -4.46
CA LYS A 488 -8.69 -22.77 -5.75
C LYS A 488 -10.04 -23.08 -6.43
N LEU A 489 -10.33 -22.50 -7.60
CA LEU A 489 -11.58 -22.78 -8.31
C LEU A 489 -11.63 -24.24 -8.79
N TYR A 490 -10.70 -24.65 -9.66
CA TYR A 490 -10.75 -25.96 -10.30
C TYR A 490 -9.86 -27.01 -9.62
N GLU A 491 -10.40 -28.22 -9.47
CA GLU A 491 -9.61 -29.42 -9.23
C GLU A 491 -8.79 -29.75 -10.49
N GLU A 492 -7.49 -30.01 -10.33
CA GLU A 492 -6.65 -30.39 -11.46
C GLU A 492 -6.95 -31.80 -11.96
N VAL A 493 -7.25 -31.93 -13.25
CA VAL A 493 -7.55 -33.22 -13.88
C VAL A 493 -6.52 -33.56 -14.95
N GLY A 494 -5.96 -34.77 -14.85
CA GLY A 494 -4.95 -35.29 -15.76
C GLY A 494 -3.49 -35.00 -15.35
N ALA A 495 -3.26 -34.20 -14.30
CA ALA A 495 -1.94 -34.05 -13.69
C ALA A 495 -1.47 -35.36 -13.04
N SER A 496 -0.15 -35.59 -13.00
CA SER A 496 0.44 -36.77 -12.35
C SER A 496 0.42 -36.70 -10.82
N ASP A 497 0.27 -35.50 -10.28
CA ASP A 497 0.19 -35.17 -8.86
C ASP A 497 -0.72 -33.92 -8.75
N PRO A 498 -2.05 -34.09 -8.83
CA PRO A 498 -2.98 -32.97 -8.99
C PRO A 498 -3.14 -32.15 -7.71
N GLU A 499 -3.21 -30.82 -7.84
CA GLU A 499 -3.55 -29.94 -6.71
C GLU A 499 -5.01 -30.14 -6.29
N LYS A 500 -5.22 -30.87 -5.19
CA LYS A 500 -6.57 -31.26 -4.70
C LYS A 500 -7.26 -30.22 -3.83
N PHE A 501 -7.26 -28.98 -4.30
CA PHE A 501 -7.77 -27.80 -3.60
C PHE A 501 -8.98 -27.16 -4.29
N GLY A 502 -9.41 -27.71 -5.43
CA GLY A 502 -10.52 -27.15 -6.21
C GLY A 502 -11.83 -27.13 -5.42
N ILE A 503 -12.60 -26.04 -5.52
CA ILE A 503 -13.95 -25.99 -4.97
C ILE A 503 -14.97 -26.66 -5.92
N ILE A 504 -14.62 -26.83 -7.19
CA ILE A 504 -15.34 -27.62 -8.20
C ILE A 504 -14.43 -28.65 -8.88
N TYR A 505 -15.00 -29.69 -9.47
CA TYR A 505 -14.26 -30.63 -10.32
C TYR A 505 -14.14 -30.07 -11.76
N GLY A 506 -12.92 -29.83 -12.25
CA GLY A 506 -12.64 -29.52 -13.67
C GLY A 506 -12.33 -30.79 -14.49
N HIS A 507 -11.90 -30.75 -15.75
CA HIS A 507 -12.20 -29.77 -16.81
C HIS A 507 -12.10 -30.51 -18.17
N THR A 508 -13.16 -30.58 -18.99
CA THR A 508 -13.08 -30.89 -20.42
C THR A 508 -14.17 -30.15 -21.20
N THR A 509 -13.96 -29.89 -22.49
CA THR A 509 -14.98 -29.32 -23.39
C THR A 509 -16.22 -30.19 -23.58
N GLU A 510 -16.19 -31.44 -23.08
CA GLU A 510 -17.27 -32.42 -23.20
C GLU A 510 -18.07 -32.60 -21.90
N ASN A 511 -17.56 -32.09 -20.76
CA ASN A 511 -18.17 -32.32 -19.45
C ASN A 511 -18.39 -30.98 -18.72
N PRO A 512 -19.63 -30.56 -18.45
CA PRO A 512 -19.87 -29.42 -17.58
C PRO A 512 -19.31 -29.72 -16.18
N PHE A 513 -18.68 -28.71 -15.59
CA PHE A 513 -18.14 -28.72 -14.22
C PHE A 513 -19.12 -29.35 -13.21
N GLU A 514 -18.59 -30.11 -12.25
CA GLU A 514 -19.37 -30.65 -11.13
C GLU A 514 -19.03 -29.91 -9.85
N TRP A 515 -20.07 -29.43 -9.16
CA TRP A 515 -19.94 -28.71 -7.89
C TRP A 515 -19.59 -29.67 -6.76
N LYS A 516 -18.50 -29.41 -6.02
CA LYS A 516 -18.25 -30.12 -4.75
C LYS A 516 -19.22 -29.60 -3.68
N THR A 517 -19.38 -30.34 -2.57
CA THR A 517 -20.18 -29.90 -1.41
C THR A 517 -19.76 -28.52 -0.89
N ALA A 518 -18.47 -28.20 -0.97
CA ALA A 518 -17.92 -26.89 -0.60
C ALA A 518 -18.41 -25.74 -1.50
N ALA A 519 -18.61 -25.96 -2.81
CA ALA A 519 -19.10 -24.94 -3.74
C ALA A 519 -20.54 -24.54 -3.42
N PHE A 520 -21.42 -25.50 -3.11
CA PHE A 520 -22.79 -25.21 -2.69
C PHE A 520 -22.83 -24.38 -1.40
N LYS A 521 -21.96 -24.68 -0.42
CA LYS A 521 -21.87 -23.90 0.81
C LYS A 521 -21.27 -22.51 0.58
N TYR A 522 -20.26 -22.37 -0.30
CA TYR A 522 -19.72 -21.06 -0.68
C TYR A 522 -20.81 -20.17 -1.31
N GLN A 523 -21.57 -20.71 -2.26
CA GLN A 523 -22.70 -20.00 -2.90
C GLN A 523 -23.79 -19.61 -1.90
N GLU A 524 -24.14 -20.49 -0.95
CA GLU A 524 -25.13 -20.19 0.08
C GLU A 524 -24.71 -18.97 0.93
N MET A 525 -23.44 -18.88 1.29
CA MET A 525 -22.91 -17.79 2.13
C MET A 525 -22.62 -16.49 1.35
N SER A 526 -22.25 -16.57 0.07
CA SER A 526 -21.93 -15.39 -0.75
C SER A 526 -23.17 -14.62 -1.24
N GLN A 527 -24.35 -15.23 -1.11
CA GLN A 527 -25.65 -14.71 -1.53
C GLN A 527 -26.58 -14.33 -0.34
N SER A 528 -26.14 -14.59 0.90
CA SER A 528 -26.87 -14.28 2.15
C SER A 528 -26.54 -12.89 2.69
#